data_AF-V4SS10-F1
#
_entry.id   AF-V4SS10-F1
#
_cell.length_a   1.000
_cell.length_b   1.000
_cell.length_c   1.000
_cell.angle_alpha   90.00
_cell.angle_beta   90.00
_cell.angle_gamma   90.00
#
_symmetry.space_group_name_H-M   'P 1'
#
loop_
_entity.id
_entity.type
_entity.pdbx_description
1 polymer ?
#
loop_
_entity_poly.entity_id
_entity_poly.type
_entity_poly.pdbx_seq_one_letter_code
_entity_poly.pdbx_strand_id
1 'polypeptide(L)'
;MSRPRRVCCIGDVHGYISKLQNLWKNLETHIGPSDFNSAIIIFLGDYCDRGPNTREVIDFLISLPTKYPNQKHVFLSGNHDLGFAAFVGVLPEPGGGLGFKEGWKQYEQNEEREGWFKGDGYEKMHLQGRRWGGKITVKFNAAKGTEYKGSIYDAAPTFESYGVAHGSADLVKAVPDHHKKFLADMLWVHEEVRSV
;
A
#
# COMPACT_ATOMS: atom_id res chain seq x y z
N MET A 1 12.78 1.11 37.77
CA MET A 1 12.48 1.90 36.57
C MET A 1 11.94 0.95 35.51
N SER A 2 10.77 1.20 34.92
CA SER A 2 10.25 0.37 33.83
C SER A 2 11.18 0.47 32.61
N ARG A 3 11.47 -0.64 31.95
CA ARG A 3 12.23 -0.62 30.69
C ARG A 3 11.47 0.21 29.64
N PRO A 4 12.17 1.01 28.82
CA PRO A 4 11.53 1.75 27.74
C PRO A 4 10.93 0.77 26.73
N ARG A 5 9.71 1.06 26.27
CA ARG A 5 9.02 0.28 25.24
C ARG A 5 9.81 0.34 23.93
N ARG A 6 9.97 -0.80 23.25
CA ARG A 6 10.61 -0.86 21.93
C ARG A 6 9.67 -0.33 20.86
N VAL A 7 10.21 0.46 19.95
CA VAL A 7 9.52 0.95 18.75
C VAL A 7 10.33 0.50 17.54
N CYS A 8 9.67 -0.16 16.60
CA CYS A 8 10.26 -0.63 15.35
C CYS A 8 9.57 0.04 14.18
N CYS A 9 10.31 0.81 13.39
CA CYS A 9 9.82 1.40 12.16
C CYS A 9 10.28 0.54 10.98
N ILE A 10 9.34 -0.01 10.22
CA ILE A 10 9.59 -0.91 9.08
C ILE A 10 9.32 -0.12 7.81
N GLY A 11 10.35 0.03 6.97
CA GLY A 11 10.25 0.72 5.68
C GLY A 11 9.46 -0.06 4.63
N ASP A 12 9.51 0.43 3.39
CA ASP A 12 8.75 -0.04 2.24
C ASP A 12 8.91 -1.55 2.01
N VAL A 13 7.80 -2.23 1.74
CA VAL A 13 7.76 -3.69 1.57
C VAL A 13 7.64 -4.09 0.11
N HIS A 14 6.84 -3.38 -0.68
CA HIS A 14 6.68 -3.56 -2.12
C HIS A 14 6.50 -5.02 -2.56
N GLY A 15 5.54 -5.74 -1.99
CA GLY A 15 5.22 -7.12 -2.38
C GLY A 15 6.32 -8.15 -2.14
N TYR A 16 7.41 -7.82 -1.43
CA TYR A 16 8.50 -8.74 -1.13
C TYR A 16 8.27 -9.52 0.18
N ILE A 17 7.27 -10.40 0.18
CA ILE A 17 6.88 -11.20 1.37
C ILE A 17 8.07 -11.92 2.04
N SER A 18 9.01 -12.47 1.28
CA SER A 18 10.19 -13.15 1.84
C SER A 18 11.11 -12.21 2.60
N LYS A 19 11.30 -10.97 2.13
CA LYS A 19 12.07 -9.94 2.85
C LYS A 19 11.37 -9.55 4.14
N LEU A 20 10.05 -9.36 4.09
CA LEU A 20 9.24 -9.03 5.26
C LEU A 20 9.31 -10.13 6.33
N GLN A 21 9.12 -11.39 5.95
CA GLN A 21 9.18 -12.53 6.87
C GLN A 21 10.58 -12.72 7.48
N ASN A 22 11.64 -12.55 6.68
CA ASN A 22 13.01 -12.62 7.17
C ASN A 22 13.33 -11.47 8.15
N LEU A 23 12.88 -10.24 7.84
CA LEU A 23 13.02 -9.10 8.75
C LEU A 23 12.26 -9.37 10.06
N TRP A 24 11.02 -9.85 9.98
CA TRP A 24 10.20 -10.15 11.15
C TRP A 24 10.87 -11.16 12.09
N LYS A 25 11.38 -12.28 11.52
CA LYS A 25 12.12 -13.29 12.28
C LYS A 25 13.39 -12.73 12.92
N ASN A 26 14.11 -11.86 12.21
CA ASN A 26 15.29 -11.21 12.74
C ASN A 26 14.94 -10.27 13.90
N LEU A 27 13.85 -9.49 13.80
CA LEU A 27 13.39 -8.62 14.88
C LEU A 27 13.02 -9.41 16.13
N GLU A 28 12.25 -10.50 15.98
CA GLU A 28 11.88 -11.40 17.09
C GLU A 28 13.12 -11.95 17.81
N THR A 29 14.13 -12.35 17.04
CA THR A 29 15.40 -12.89 17.57
C THR A 29 16.23 -11.81 18.28
N HIS A 30 16.42 -10.64 17.67
CA HIS A 30 17.37 -9.63 18.15
C HIS A 30 16.82 -8.74 19.27
N ILE A 31 15.51 -8.49 19.29
CA ILE A 31 14.87 -7.69 20.35
C ILE A 31 14.68 -8.52 21.62
N GLY A 32 14.47 -9.82 21.46
CA GLY A 32 14.20 -10.76 22.53
C GLY A 32 12.70 -10.84 22.87
N PRO A 33 12.22 -12.00 23.36
CA PRO A 33 10.78 -12.29 23.41
C PRO A 33 9.94 -11.29 24.22
N SER A 34 10.45 -10.81 25.36
CA SER A 34 9.70 -9.90 26.25
C SER A 34 9.52 -8.49 25.65
N ASP A 35 10.63 -7.90 25.19
CA ASP A 35 10.65 -6.58 24.58
C ASP A 35 9.89 -6.61 23.22
N PHE A 36 9.99 -7.71 22.47
CA PHE A 36 9.29 -7.87 21.19
C PHE A 36 7.77 -8.02 21.41
N ASN A 37 7.33 -8.86 22.35
CA ASN A 37 5.90 -9.09 22.62
C ASN A 37 5.14 -7.80 22.98
N SER A 38 5.81 -6.81 23.57
CA SER A 38 5.19 -5.53 23.96
C SER A 38 5.54 -4.35 23.03
N ALA A 39 6.24 -4.59 21.92
CA ALA A 39 6.72 -3.53 21.04
C ALA A 39 5.58 -2.73 20.36
N ILE A 40 5.93 -1.53 19.90
CA ILE A 40 5.16 -0.78 18.90
C ILE A 40 5.82 -1.05 17.55
N ILE A 41 5.05 -1.57 16.60
CA ILE A 41 5.50 -1.83 15.24
C ILE A 41 4.79 -0.85 14.32
N ILE A 42 5.58 0.02 13.68
CA ILE A 42 5.10 1.04 12.75
C ILE A 42 5.59 0.66 11.36
N PHE A 43 4.66 0.27 10.49
CA PHE A 43 4.90 0.09 9.08
C PHE A 43 4.75 1.43 8.37
N LEU A 44 5.74 1.81 7.58
CA LEU A 44 5.86 3.15 6.98
C LEU A 44 5.13 3.29 5.63
N GLY A 45 4.43 2.25 5.17
CA GLY A 45 3.70 2.24 3.90
C GLY A 45 4.42 1.49 2.79
N ASP A 46 3.91 1.69 1.58
CA ASP A 46 4.37 1.10 0.32
C ASP A 46 4.44 -0.44 0.40
N TYR A 47 3.30 -1.06 0.71
CA TYR A 47 3.12 -2.50 0.82
C TYR A 47 2.98 -3.18 -0.53
N CYS A 48 2.31 -2.49 -1.47
CA CYS A 48 2.03 -3.00 -2.81
C CYS A 48 3.09 -2.58 -3.85
N ASP A 49 2.95 -3.14 -5.05
CA ASP A 49 3.70 -2.83 -6.27
C ASP A 49 5.16 -3.27 -6.27
N ARG A 50 5.76 -3.27 -7.47
CA ARG A 50 7.16 -3.67 -7.78
C ARG A 50 7.45 -5.15 -7.53
N GLY A 51 7.25 -5.67 -6.32
CA GLY A 51 7.43 -7.08 -5.98
C GLY A 51 6.18 -7.93 -6.25
N PRO A 52 6.34 -9.26 -6.34
CA PRO A 52 5.32 -10.13 -6.93
C PRO A 52 4.19 -10.56 -5.98
N ASN A 53 4.34 -10.40 -4.67
CA ASN A 53 3.46 -11.06 -3.67
C ASN A 53 2.73 -10.05 -2.78
N THR A 54 2.13 -9.02 -3.39
CA THR A 54 1.36 -7.98 -2.65
C THR A 54 0.24 -8.59 -1.81
N ARG A 55 -0.50 -9.56 -2.37
CA ARG A 55 -1.57 -10.26 -1.65
C ARG A 55 -1.07 -10.87 -0.34
N GLU A 56 0.02 -11.64 -0.40
CA GLU A 56 0.61 -12.34 0.73
C GLU A 56 1.22 -11.37 1.75
N VAL A 57 1.74 -10.22 1.31
CA VAL A 57 2.17 -9.14 2.21
C VAL A 57 0.98 -8.64 3.02
N ILE A 58 -0.14 -8.31 2.39
CA ILE A 58 -1.32 -7.81 3.10
C ILE A 58 -1.90 -8.89 4.03
N ASP A 59 -1.98 -10.14 3.59
CA ASP A 59 -2.36 -11.29 4.44
C ASP A 59 -1.47 -11.37 5.69
N PHE A 60 -0.15 -11.21 5.52
CA PHE A 60 0.80 -11.22 6.63
C PHE A 60 0.52 -10.09 7.61
N LEU A 61 0.38 -8.86 7.13
CA LEU A 61 0.14 -7.66 7.97
C LEU A 61 -1.17 -7.78 8.75
N ILE A 62 -2.26 -8.23 8.10
CA ILE A 62 -3.56 -8.47 8.73
C ILE A 62 -3.46 -9.53 9.84
N SER A 63 -2.58 -10.52 9.70
CA SER A 63 -2.42 -11.58 10.70
C SER A 63 -1.70 -11.14 11.98
N LEU A 64 -0.96 -10.04 11.95
CA LEU A 64 -0.07 -9.63 13.05
C LEU A 64 -0.80 -9.33 14.35
N PRO A 65 -1.91 -8.56 14.39
CA PRO A 65 -2.61 -8.28 15.65
C PRO A 65 -3.11 -9.55 16.36
N THR A 66 -3.53 -10.57 15.62
CA THR A 66 -3.95 -11.86 16.19
C THR A 66 -2.77 -12.67 16.70
N LYS A 67 -1.64 -12.68 15.96
CA LYS A 67 -0.43 -13.41 16.36
C LYS A 67 0.30 -12.77 17.54
N TYR A 68 0.24 -11.44 17.64
CA TYR A 68 0.94 -10.66 18.65
C TYR A 68 -0.02 -9.67 19.34
N PRO A 69 -0.95 -10.16 20.16
CA PRO A 69 -2.02 -9.35 20.74
C PRO A 69 -1.53 -8.29 21.74
N ASN A 70 -0.30 -8.41 22.23
CA ASN A 70 0.32 -7.46 23.15
C ASN A 70 1.14 -6.37 22.43
N GLN A 71 1.31 -6.48 21.11
CA GLN A 71 1.95 -5.45 20.29
C GLN A 71 0.94 -4.39 19.84
N LYS A 72 1.42 -3.16 19.65
CA LYS A 72 0.69 -2.12 18.93
C LYS A 72 1.16 -2.12 17.48
N HIS A 73 0.25 -2.34 16.53
CA HIS A 73 0.55 -2.29 15.11
C HIS A 73 -0.02 -1.01 14.50
N VAL A 74 0.81 -0.29 13.76
CA VAL A 74 0.46 0.92 13.01
C VAL A 74 0.82 0.68 11.55
N PHE A 75 -0.13 0.94 10.66
CA PHE A 75 0.06 0.79 9.22
C PHE A 75 -0.16 2.15 8.57
N LEU A 76 0.92 2.78 8.12
CA LEU A 76 0.82 4.02 7.37
C LEU A 76 0.44 3.74 5.92
N SER A 77 -0.27 4.66 5.29
CA SER A 77 -0.54 4.65 3.86
C SER A 77 0.65 5.27 3.12
N GLY A 78 1.39 4.44 2.38
CA GLY A 78 2.30 4.94 1.37
C GLY A 78 1.56 5.52 0.17
N ASN A 79 2.30 6.16 -0.73
CA ASN A 79 1.70 6.70 -1.96
C ASN A 79 1.29 5.59 -2.92
N HIS A 80 1.94 4.43 -2.89
CA HIS A 80 1.54 3.26 -3.66
C HIS A 80 0.22 2.70 -3.13
N ASP A 81 0.10 2.55 -1.82
CA ASP A 81 -1.11 2.01 -1.19
C ASP A 81 -2.31 2.94 -1.36
N LEU A 82 -2.08 4.26 -1.36
CA LEU A 82 -3.12 5.26 -1.71
C LEU A 82 -3.63 5.05 -3.15
N GLY A 83 -2.71 4.80 -4.10
CA GLY A 83 -3.06 4.50 -5.49
C GLY A 83 -3.90 3.22 -5.59
N PHE A 84 -3.50 2.17 -4.86
CA PHE A 84 -4.24 0.92 -4.81
C PHE A 84 -5.62 1.08 -4.15
N ALA A 85 -5.71 1.73 -2.99
CA ALA A 85 -6.94 2.03 -2.27
C ALA A 85 -7.92 2.85 -3.12
N ALA A 86 -7.40 3.85 -3.85
CA ALA A 86 -8.18 4.63 -4.81
C ALA A 86 -8.75 3.75 -5.94
N PHE A 87 -7.94 2.84 -6.49
CA PHE A 87 -8.35 1.98 -7.59
C PHE A 87 -9.44 0.99 -7.16
N VAL A 88 -9.34 0.41 -5.96
CA VAL A 88 -10.37 -0.52 -5.44
C VAL A 88 -11.57 0.17 -4.80
N GLY A 89 -11.61 1.51 -4.83
CA GLY A 89 -12.78 2.30 -4.44
C GLY A 89 -13.03 2.36 -2.94
N VAL A 90 -11.97 2.33 -2.11
CA VAL A 90 -12.11 2.36 -0.64
C VAL A 90 -11.71 3.71 -0.02
N LEU A 91 -11.39 4.71 -0.84
CA LEU A 91 -11.19 6.06 -0.34
C LEU A 91 -12.53 6.74 -0.03
N PRO A 92 -12.64 7.49 1.08
CA PRO A 92 -13.81 8.31 1.33
C PRO A 92 -13.93 9.39 0.27
N GLU A 93 -15.15 9.69 -0.18
CA GLU A 93 -15.37 10.81 -1.10
C GLU A 93 -14.86 12.12 -0.49
N PRO A 94 -14.34 13.05 -1.31
CA PRO A 94 -13.98 14.37 -0.81
C PRO A 94 -15.18 15.06 -0.18
N GLY A 95 -15.00 15.62 1.01
CA GLY A 95 -16.04 16.44 1.65
C GLY A 95 -16.37 17.70 0.83
N GLY A 96 -17.54 18.30 1.11
CA GLY A 96 -17.91 19.59 0.51
C GLY A 96 -18.47 19.52 -0.91
N GLY A 97 -18.94 18.36 -1.37
CA GLY A 97 -19.58 18.20 -2.68
C GLY A 97 -18.62 18.17 -3.87
N LEU A 98 -17.31 18.12 -3.60
CA LEU A 98 -16.29 17.97 -4.62
C LEU A 98 -16.13 16.50 -5.03
N GLY A 99 -16.11 16.24 -6.34
CA GLY A 99 -15.78 14.92 -6.86
C GLY A 99 -14.27 14.74 -7.02
N PHE A 100 -13.82 13.49 -7.01
CA PHE A 100 -12.42 13.15 -7.28
C PHE A 100 -11.87 13.69 -8.62
N LYS A 101 -12.74 13.89 -9.60
CA LYS A 101 -12.41 14.44 -10.92
C LYS A 101 -11.79 15.83 -10.89
N GLU A 102 -12.11 16.63 -9.87
CA GLU A 102 -11.59 18.00 -9.76
C GLU A 102 -10.06 18.00 -9.58
N GLY A 103 -9.50 16.95 -8.96
CA GLY A 103 -8.06 16.79 -8.77
C GLY A 103 -7.30 16.37 -10.05
N TRP A 104 -8.00 15.98 -11.12
CA TRP A 104 -7.34 15.49 -12.33
C TRP A 104 -6.67 16.61 -13.14
N LYS A 105 -7.31 17.79 -13.18
CA LYS A 105 -6.91 18.93 -14.01
C LYS A 105 -5.47 19.37 -13.79
N GLN A 106 -4.97 19.29 -12.56
CA GLN A 106 -3.60 19.70 -12.23
C GLN A 106 -2.53 18.88 -12.99
N TYR A 107 -2.86 17.65 -13.40
CA TYR A 107 -1.91 16.71 -14.01
C TYR A 107 -2.36 16.21 -15.39
N GLU A 108 -3.41 16.79 -15.99
CA GLU A 108 -4.02 16.34 -17.25
C GLU A 108 -3.02 16.20 -18.40
N GLN A 109 -1.99 17.05 -18.43
CA GLN A 109 -0.88 17.00 -19.39
C GLN A 109 -0.08 15.68 -19.34
N ASN A 110 -0.18 14.90 -18.27
CA ASN A 110 0.49 13.61 -18.13
C ASN A 110 -0.40 12.43 -18.57
N GLU A 111 -1.69 12.63 -18.83
CA GLU A 111 -2.66 11.54 -19.05
C GLU A 111 -2.26 10.65 -20.23
N GLU A 112 -1.81 11.24 -21.34
CA GLU A 112 -1.39 10.50 -22.52
C GLU A 112 -0.10 9.69 -22.26
N ARG A 113 0.89 10.29 -21.60
CA ARG A 113 2.16 9.61 -21.27
C ARG A 113 1.95 8.46 -20.30
N GLU A 114 1.13 8.67 -19.27
CA GLU A 114 0.90 7.71 -18.20
C GLU A 114 -0.22 6.70 -18.54
N GLY A 115 -1.00 6.98 -19.59
CA GLY A 115 -2.10 6.13 -20.05
C GLY A 115 -3.11 5.87 -18.94
N TRP A 116 -3.61 6.92 -18.29
CA TRP A 116 -4.49 6.79 -17.12
C TRP A 116 -5.64 5.82 -17.37
N PHE A 117 -6.01 5.05 -16.34
CA PHE A 117 -7.12 4.12 -16.40
C PHE A 117 -8.42 4.83 -16.83
N LYS A 118 -9.14 4.20 -17.78
CA LYS A 118 -10.41 4.65 -18.36
C LYS A 118 -11.45 3.51 -18.42
N GLY A 119 -11.23 2.43 -17.66
CA GLY A 119 -12.21 1.35 -17.55
C GLY A 119 -13.29 1.66 -16.52
N ASP A 120 -14.17 0.69 -16.27
CA ASP A 120 -15.36 0.87 -15.43
C ASP A 120 -15.07 1.57 -14.09
N GLY A 121 -15.85 2.62 -13.80
CA GLY A 121 -15.79 3.37 -12.54
C GLY A 121 -14.74 4.49 -12.48
N TYR A 122 -13.94 4.69 -13.54
CA TYR A 122 -12.89 5.72 -13.52
C TYR A 122 -13.43 7.14 -13.29
N GLU A 123 -14.69 7.44 -13.65
CA GLU A 123 -15.34 8.74 -13.50
C GLU A 123 -15.41 9.23 -12.05
N LYS A 124 -15.42 8.27 -11.12
CA LYS A 124 -15.47 8.50 -9.67
C LYS A 124 -14.15 8.15 -8.98
N MET A 125 -13.07 7.96 -9.73
CA MET A 125 -11.79 7.51 -9.18
C MET A 125 -10.87 8.70 -8.87
N HIS A 126 -10.20 8.66 -7.72
CA HIS A 126 -9.11 9.58 -7.41
C HIS A 126 -8.01 9.50 -8.47
N LEU A 127 -7.37 10.63 -8.78
CA LEU A 127 -6.31 10.71 -9.79
C LEU A 127 -5.26 9.60 -9.64
N GLN A 128 -4.81 9.36 -8.40
CA GLN A 128 -3.77 8.36 -8.16
C GLN A 128 -4.23 6.94 -8.47
N GLY A 129 -5.51 6.60 -8.28
CA GLY A 129 -6.04 5.31 -8.74
C GLY A 129 -5.99 5.18 -10.25
N ARG A 130 -6.34 6.27 -10.97
CA ARG A 130 -6.26 6.30 -12.44
C ARG A 130 -4.82 6.14 -12.94
N ARG A 131 -3.86 6.77 -12.29
CA ARG A 131 -2.41 6.65 -12.59
C ARG A 131 -1.87 5.26 -12.25
N TRP A 132 -2.30 4.71 -11.12
CA TRP A 132 -1.88 3.41 -10.61
C TRP A 132 -2.34 2.26 -11.50
N GLY A 133 -3.60 2.26 -11.93
CA GLY A 133 -4.14 1.28 -12.89
C GLY A 133 -3.89 1.63 -14.37
N GLY A 134 -3.15 2.70 -14.65
CA GLY A 134 -2.86 3.17 -16.02
C GLY A 134 -1.88 2.28 -16.77
N LYS A 135 -1.73 2.51 -18.08
CA LYS A 135 -0.79 1.81 -18.96
C LYS A 135 0.23 2.80 -19.51
N ILE A 136 1.39 2.87 -18.86
CA ILE A 136 2.42 3.86 -19.23
C ILE A 136 2.93 3.59 -20.65
N THR A 137 3.00 4.64 -21.47
CA THR A 137 3.43 4.51 -22.88
C THR A 137 4.94 4.46 -23.04
N VAL A 138 5.67 4.98 -22.05
CA VAL A 138 7.13 4.90 -21.99
C VAL A 138 7.53 3.62 -21.27
N LYS A 139 8.31 2.77 -21.94
CA LYS A 139 8.73 1.47 -21.39
C LYS A 139 9.81 1.58 -20.32
N PHE A 140 10.72 2.54 -20.44
CA PHE A 140 11.91 2.62 -19.60
C PHE A 140 11.85 3.80 -18.61
N ASN A 141 12.13 3.52 -17.35
CA ASN A 141 12.32 4.52 -16.31
C ASN A 141 13.81 4.88 -16.23
N ALA A 142 14.20 5.99 -16.85
CA ALA A 142 15.59 6.45 -16.85
C ALA A 142 16.13 6.76 -15.44
N ALA A 143 15.28 7.19 -14.50
CA ALA A 143 15.70 7.50 -13.13
C ALA A 143 16.01 6.25 -12.30
N LYS A 144 15.31 5.14 -12.56
CA LYS A 144 15.51 3.86 -11.86
C LYS A 144 16.42 2.90 -12.63
N GLY A 145 16.69 3.15 -13.90
CA GLY A 145 17.44 2.24 -14.78
C GLY A 145 16.70 0.93 -15.08
N THR A 146 15.37 0.92 -15.01
CA THR A 146 14.54 -0.28 -15.16
C THR A 146 13.33 -0.02 -16.05
N GLU A 147 12.72 -1.08 -16.59
CA GLU A 147 11.42 -0.96 -17.25
C GLU A 147 10.28 -0.81 -16.24
N TYR A 148 9.24 -0.05 -16.63
CA TYR A 148 8.02 0.06 -15.83
C TYR A 148 7.23 -1.25 -15.88
N LYS A 149 6.63 -1.61 -14.75
CA LYS A 149 5.73 -2.77 -14.66
C LYS A 149 4.27 -2.33 -14.80
N GLY A 150 3.84 -2.11 -16.04
CA GLY A 150 2.46 -1.78 -16.39
C GLY A 150 2.11 -0.30 -16.27
N SER A 151 2.28 0.31 -15.11
CA SER A 151 1.96 1.72 -14.85
C SER A 151 3.15 2.51 -14.33
N ILE A 152 3.00 3.83 -14.16
CA ILE A 152 4.02 4.68 -13.52
C ILE A 152 4.32 4.26 -12.06
N TYR A 153 3.42 3.49 -11.45
CA TYR A 153 3.53 2.93 -10.11
C TYR A 153 4.18 1.53 -10.07
N ASP A 154 4.51 0.93 -11.21
CA ASP A 154 4.95 -0.47 -11.27
C ASP A 154 3.88 -1.43 -10.68
N ALA A 155 2.60 -1.17 -10.96
CA ALA A 155 1.45 -1.82 -10.33
C ALA A 155 1.10 -3.21 -10.88
N ALA A 156 1.60 -3.60 -12.06
CA ALA A 156 1.26 -4.89 -12.68
C ALA A 156 1.45 -6.11 -11.75
N PRO A 157 2.54 -6.22 -10.97
CA PRO A 157 2.71 -7.33 -10.02
C PRO A 157 1.63 -7.36 -8.93
N THR A 158 1.07 -6.22 -8.53
CA THR A 158 -0.06 -6.21 -7.60
C THR A 158 -1.28 -6.84 -8.25
N PHE A 159 -1.65 -6.45 -9.49
CA PHE A 159 -2.77 -7.10 -10.21
C PHE A 159 -2.55 -8.61 -10.33
N GLU A 160 -1.35 -9.03 -10.72
CA GLU A 160 -0.97 -10.43 -10.90
C GLU A 160 -1.06 -11.22 -9.59
N SER A 161 -0.67 -10.64 -8.45
CA SER A 161 -0.77 -11.28 -7.13
C SER A 161 -2.22 -11.57 -6.69
N TYR A 162 -3.20 -10.87 -7.27
CA TYR A 162 -4.63 -11.13 -7.09
C TYR A 162 -5.23 -11.97 -8.23
N GLY A 163 -4.43 -12.46 -9.16
CA GLY A 163 -4.85 -13.35 -10.24
C GLY A 163 -5.56 -12.66 -11.40
N VAL A 164 -5.32 -11.36 -11.61
CA VAL A 164 -5.91 -10.59 -12.72
C VAL A 164 -4.84 -9.89 -13.53
N ALA A 165 -5.14 -9.60 -14.81
CA ALA A 165 -4.24 -8.86 -15.68
C ALA A 165 -4.12 -7.39 -15.27
N HIS A 166 -2.95 -6.78 -15.52
CA HIS A 166 -2.71 -5.36 -15.26
C HIS A 166 -3.76 -4.45 -15.92
N GLY A 167 -4.31 -3.53 -15.12
CA GLY A 167 -5.32 -2.57 -15.56
C GLY A 167 -6.71 -3.18 -15.77
N SER A 168 -6.98 -4.39 -15.27
CA SER A 168 -8.34 -4.97 -15.26
C SER A 168 -9.20 -4.38 -14.13
N ALA A 169 -10.42 -3.95 -14.46
CA ALA A 169 -11.42 -3.56 -13.46
C ALA A 169 -11.82 -4.74 -12.54
N ASP A 170 -11.60 -5.98 -12.96
CA ASP A 170 -11.90 -7.17 -12.16
C ASP A 170 -11.06 -7.25 -10.89
N LEU A 171 -9.96 -6.50 -10.78
CA LEU A 171 -9.20 -6.40 -9.54
C LEU A 171 -10.09 -5.95 -8.37
N VAL A 172 -11.07 -5.07 -8.61
CA VAL A 172 -12.01 -4.61 -7.57
C VAL A 172 -12.81 -5.79 -6.98
N LYS A 173 -13.11 -6.81 -7.77
CA LYS A 173 -13.78 -8.04 -7.32
C LYS A 173 -12.79 -9.06 -6.75
N ALA A 174 -11.57 -9.11 -7.29
CA ALA A 174 -10.55 -10.07 -6.88
C ALA A 174 -9.94 -9.76 -5.50
N VAL A 175 -9.87 -8.48 -5.11
CA VAL A 175 -9.36 -8.07 -3.79
C VAL A 175 -10.39 -8.38 -2.70
N PRO A 176 -10.05 -9.23 -1.71
CA PRO A 176 -10.97 -9.59 -0.63
C PRO A 176 -11.40 -8.40 0.23
N ASP A 177 -12.60 -8.48 0.82
CA ASP A 177 -13.14 -7.38 1.65
C ASP A 177 -12.28 -7.04 2.86
N HIS A 178 -11.59 -8.02 3.46
CA HIS A 178 -10.68 -7.77 4.57
C HIS A 178 -9.39 -7.04 4.12
N HIS A 179 -8.96 -7.19 2.86
CA HIS A 179 -7.85 -6.40 2.29
C HIS A 179 -8.32 -4.98 1.97
N LYS A 180 -9.53 -4.83 1.41
CA LYS A 180 -10.17 -3.53 1.23
C LYS A 180 -10.29 -2.77 2.54
N LYS A 181 -10.71 -3.46 3.60
CA LYS A 181 -10.77 -2.90 4.95
C LYS A 181 -9.39 -2.48 5.45
N PHE A 182 -8.37 -3.33 5.30
CA PHE A 182 -6.99 -2.98 5.67
C PHE A 182 -6.54 -1.68 4.98
N LEU A 183 -6.75 -1.55 3.67
CA LEU A 183 -6.43 -0.35 2.90
C LEU A 183 -7.22 0.88 3.37
N ALA A 184 -8.51 0.72 3.68
CA ALA A 184 -9.36 1.81 4.16
C ALA A 184 -8.94 2.32 5.56
N ASP A 185 -8.40 1.43 6.40
CA ASP A 185 -8.02 1.71 7.78
C ASP A 185 -6.58 2.27 7.93
N MET A 186 -5.79 2.34 6.85
CA MET A 186 -4.41 2.85 6.90
C MET A 186 -4.38 4.33 7.30
N LEU A 187 -3.41 4.69 8.13
CA LEU A 187 -3.25 6.06 8.62
C LEU A 187 -2.33 6.86 7.71
N TRP A 188 -2.62 8.14 7.48
CA TRP A 188 -1.68 9.01 6.76
C TRP A 188 -0.57 9.53 7.69
N VAL A 189 -0.85 9.59 8.99
CA VAL A 189 0.05 10.06 10.03
C VAL A 189 -0.20 9.29 11.30
N HIS A 190 0.85 9.03 12.07
CA HIS A 190 0.77 8.45 13.40
C HIS A 190 1.60 9.29 14.37
N GLU A 191 0.99 9.67 15.49
CA GLU A 191 1.63 10.43 16.56
C GLU A 191 1.72 9.54 17.81
N GLU A 192 2.92 9.43 18.38
CA GLU A 192 3.13 8.65 19.60
C GLU A 192 3.55 9.59 20.74
N VAL A 193 2.69 9.70 21.74
CA VAL A 193 3.00 10.47 22.95
C VAL A 193 3.82 9.61 23.89
N ARG A 194 4.97 10.12 24.32
CA ARG A 194 5.79 9.46 25.34
C ARG A 194 5.17 9.75 26.71
N SER A 195 4.70 8.71 27.40
CA SER A 195 4.35 8.81 28.81
C SER A 195 5.59 9.22 29.59
N VAL A 196 5.54 10.38 30.25
CA VAL A 196 6.60 10.90 31.12
C VAL A 196 6.58 10.19 32.47
#